data_AF-A0A7C5T0A6-F1
#
_entry.id   AF-A0A7C5T0A6-F1
#
_cell.length_a   1.000
_cell.length_b   1.000
_cell.length_c   1.000
_cell.angle_alpha   90.00
_cell.angle_beta   90.00
_cell.angle_gamma   90.00
#
_symmetry.space_group_name_H-M   'P 1'
#
loop_
_entity.id
_entity.type
_entity.pdbx_description
1 polymer ?
#
loop_
_entity_poly.entity_id
_entity_poly.type
_entity_poly.pdbx_seq_one_letter_code
_entity_poly.pdbx_strand_id
1 'polypeptide(L)'
;AKRYIFLLDLRPAEIFLEGTLPGAIQANLEDLSHWAEWLPKAEKLAESVSFQVWILDEDGKEAGEAACFLREAGIPAVALVGGLENWRVRYGPNWLIPPFWAKSLAVL
;
A
#
# COMPACT_ATOMS: atom_id res chain seq x y z
N ALA A 1 20.50 -10.28 3.99
CA ALA A 1 19.89 -9.22 3.14
C ALA A 1 18.77 -8.54 3.93
N LYS A 2 18.62 -7.22 3.81
CA LYS A 2 17.55 -6.44 4.43
C LYS A 2 16.38 -6.31 3.45
N ARG A 3 15.16 -6.52 3.92
CA ARG A 3 13.95 -6.44 3.11
C ARG A 3 12.96 -5.44 3.71
N TYR A 4 12.54 -4.50 2.88
CA TYR A 4 11.55 -3.48 3.21
C TYR A 4 10.34 -3.66 2.30
N ILE A 5 9.15 -3.65 2.90
CA ILE A 5 7.88 -3.63 2.20
C ILE A 5 7.18 -2.34 2.62
N PHE A 6 6.66 -1.62 1.64
CA PHE A 6 5.87 -0.42 1.86
C PHE A 6 4.45 -0.66 1.37
N LEU A 7 3.50 -0.65 2.28
CA LEU A 7 2.12 -1.05 1.99
C LEU A 7 1.24 0.20 1.86
N LEU A 8 0.65 0.41 0.69
CA LEU A 8 -0.23 1.54 0.37
C LEU A 8 -1.66 1.07 0.23
N ASP A 9 -2.58 1.69 0.96
CA ASP A 9 -4.02 1.55 0.79
C ASP A 9 -4.55 2.78 0.05
N LEU A 10 -5.06 2.58 -1.16
CA LEU A 10 -5.60 3.65 -2.00
C LEU A 10 -7.06 3.98 -1.68
N ARG A 11 -7.70 3.23 -0.78
CA ARG A 11 -9.09 3.50 -0.43
C ARG A 11 -9.21 4.85 0.30
N PRO A 12 -10.39 5.49 0.23
CA PRO A 12 -10.69 6.69 0.99
C PRO A 12 -10.33 6.56 2.47
N ALA A 13 -9.87 7.66 3.07
CA ALA A 13 -9.39 7.71 4.44
C ALA A 13 -10.43 7.20 5.45
N GLU A 14 -11.71 7.45 5.21
CA GLU A 14 -12.81 7.02 6.07
C GLU A 14 -12.88 5.49 6.13
N ILE A 15 -12.78 4.82 4.98
CA ILE A 15 -12.80 3.36 4.85
C ILE A 15 -11.52 2.76 5.43
N PHE A 16 -10.38 3.39 5.17
CA PHE A 16 -9.09 2.96 5.71
C PHE A 16 -9.07 2.97 7.25
N LEU A 17 -9.66 3.98 7.88
CA LEU A 17 -9.73 4.12 9.35
C LEU A 17 -10.59 3.04 10.00
N GLU A 18 -11.61 2.53 9.31
CA GLU A 18 -12.43 1.41 9.78
C GLU A 18 -11.64 0.09 9.80
N GLY A 19 -10.71 -0.09 8.85
CA GLY A 19 -9.78 -1.20 8.88
C GLY A 19 -9.01 -1.42 7.59
N THR A 20 -7.75 -1.81 7.74
CA THR A 20 -6.81 -2.10 6.66
C THR A 20 -5.85 -3.21 7.08
N LEU A 21 -4.94 -3.62 6.19
CA LEU A 21 -3.88 -4.55 6.54
C LEU A 21 -2.84 -3.90 7.48
N PRO A 22 -2.28 -4.63 8.46
CA PRO A 22 -1.35 -4.06 9.42
C PRO A 22 -0.12 -3.43 8.74
N GLY A 23 0.16 -2.18 9.10
CA GLY A 23 1.30 -1.42 8.56
C GLY A 23 1.03 -0.70 7.24
N ALA A 24 -0.19 -0.75 6.71
CA ALA A 24 -0.59 0.06 5.57
C ALA A 24 -0.60 1.55 5.91
N ILE A 25 -0.26 2.38 4.91
CA ILE A 25 -0.43 3.82 4.92
C ILE A 25 -1.46 4.18 3.85
N GLN A 26 -2.42 5.04 4.20
CA GLN A 26 -3.39 5.55 3.23
C GLN A 26 -2.71 6.57 2.32
N ALA A 27 -3.00 6.50 1.02
CA ALA A 27 -2.55 7.45 0.03
C ALA A 27 -3.63 7.70 -1.01
N ASN A 28 -3.72 8.92 -1.55
CA ASN A 28 -4.59 9.19 -2.68
C ASN A 28 -3.82 8.90 -3.98
N LEU A 29 -4.53 8.44 -5.01
CA LEU A 29 -3.93 8.12 -6.31
C LEU A 29 -3.20 9.33 -6.93
N GLU A 30 -3.74 10.54 -6.73
CA GLU A 30 -3.17 11.80 -7.18
C GLU A 30 -1.78 12.12 -6.58
N ASP A 31 -1.50 11.61 -5.38
CA ASP A 31 -0.23 11.83 -4.68
C ASP A 31 0.89 10.93 -5.21
N LEU A 32 0.58 9.87 -5.97
CA LEU A 32 1.58 8.88 -6.40
C LEU A 32 2.74 9.46 -7.20
N SER A 33 2.45 10.48 -8.02
CA SER A 33 3.47 11.20 -8.78
C SER A 33 4.51 11.84 -7.87
N HIS A 34 4.06 12.49 -6.79
CA HIS A 34 4.94 13.06 -5.78
C HIS A 34 5.72 11.97 -5.06
N TRP A 35 5.09 10.86 -4.67
CA TRP A 35 5.76 9.77 -3.96
C TRP A 35 6.87 9.14 -4.81
N ALA A 36 6.66 9.03 -6.13
CA ALA A 36 7.65 8.49 -7.06
C ALA A 36 8.95 9.32 -7.11
N GLU A 37 8.93 10.59 -6.70
CA GLU A 37 10.13 11.44 -6.60
C GLU A 37 11.08 11.00 -5.48
N TRP A 38 10.52 10.49 -4.38
CA TRP A 38 11.26 10.22 -3.13
C TRP A 38 11.45 8.73 -2.84
N LEU A 39 10.64 7.86 -3.44
CA LEU A 39 10.72 6.43 -3.21
C LEU A 39 12.03 5.84 -3.76
N PRO A 40 12.63 4.85 -3.07
CA PRO A 40 13.84 4.20 -3.55
C PRO A 40 13.62 3.51 -4.90
N LYS A 41 14.40 3.93 -5.91
CA LYS A 41 14.47 3.26 -7.21
C LYS A 41 15.34 2.02 -7.12
N ALA A 42 14.98 0.96 -7.85
CA ALA A 42 15.68 -0.32 -7.80
C ALA A 42 17.19 -0.19 -8.08
N GLU A 43 17.55 0.63 -9.06
CA GLU A 43 18.92 0.90 -9.49
C GLU A 43 19.80 1.60 -8.44
N LYS A 44 19.19 2.23 -7.43
CA LYS A 44 19.90 2.99 -6.38
C LYS A 44 20.07 2.19 -5.09
N LEU A 45 19.51 0.99 -5.00
CA LEU A 45 19.61 0.15 -3.82
C LEU A 45 20.93 -0.62 -3.81
N ALA A 46 21.53 -0.76 -2.62
CA ALA A 46 22.65 -1.67 -2.44
C ALA A 46 22.21 -3.12 -2.67
N GLU A 47 23.09 -3.98 -3.21
CA GLU A 47 22.78 -5.38 -3.56
C GLU A 47 22.18 -6.21 -2.41
N SER A 48 22.50 -5.84 -1.15
CA SER A 48 22.01 -6.53 0.04
C SER A 48 20.66 -6.02 0.56
N VAL A 49 20.03 -5.06 -0.13
CA VAL A 49 18.78 -4.38 0.26
C VAL A 49 17.73 -4.53 -0.83
N SER A 50 16.54 -4.98 -0.45
CA SER A 50 15.35 -4.97 -1.33
C SER A 50 14.27 -4.06 -0.77
N PHE A 51 13.65 -3.27 -1.62
CA PHE A 51 12.47 -2.44 -1.34
C PHE A 51 11.37 -2.77 -2.33
N GLN A 52 10.13 -2.93 -1.86
CA GLN A 52 8.98 -3.17 -2.72
C GLN A 52 7.75 -2.47 -2.17
N VAL A 53 7.04 -1.77 -3.05
CA VAL A 53 5.72 -1.18 -2.75
C VAL A 53 4.64 -2.21 -3.03
N TRP A 54 3.77 -2.45 -2.07
CA TRP A 54 2.57 -3.27 -2.19
C TRP A 54 1.39 -2.33 -2.14
N ILE A 55 0.54 -2.37 -3.14
CA ILE A 55 -0.58 -1.44 -3.28
C ILE A 55 -1.86 -2.26 -3.20
N LEU A 56 -2.83 -1.74 -2.45
CA LEU A 56 -4.14 -2.33 -2.31
C LEU A 56 -5.21 -1.26 -2.44
N ASP A 57 -6.35 -1.69 -2.94
CA ASP A 57 -7.61 -0.99 -3.05
C ASP A 57 -8.73 -2.03 -2.82
N GLU A 58 -9.96 -1.69 -3.16
CA GLU A 58 -11.09 -2.57 -2.89
C GLU A 58 -11.14 -3.77 -3.86
N ASP A 59 -10.97 -3.55 -5.17
CA ASP A 59 -11.20 -4.56 -6.22
C ASP A 59 -9.94 -4.95 -7.04
N GLY A 60 -8.81 -4.26 -6.84
CA GLY A 60 -7.53 -4.48 -7.50
C GLY A 60 -7.25 -3.55 -8.68
N LYS A 61 -8.19 -2.70 -9.10
CA LYS A 61 -8.06 -1.93 -10.35
C LYS A 61 -7.12 -0.73 -10.22
N GLU A 62 -7.41 0.19 -9.31
CA GLU A 62 -6.58 1.39 -9.07
C GLU A 62 -5.20 0.99 -8.55
N ALA A 63 -5.14 -0.03 -7.69
CA ALA A 63 -3.88 -0.58 -7.23
C ALA A 63 -3.03 -1.13 -8.40
N GLY A 64 -3.67 -1.76 -9.39
CA GLY A 64 -3.02 -2.24 -10.61
C GLY A 64 -2.42 -1.13 -11.46
N GLU A 65 -3.20 -0.08 -11.70
CA GLU A 65 -2.79 1.13 -12.44
C GLU A 65 -1.62 1.83 -11.73
N ALA A 66 -1.75 2.04 -10.41
CA ALA A 66 -0.72 2.62 -9.55
C ALA A 66 0.58 1.81 -9.57
N ALA A 67 0.50 0.48 -9.49
CA ALA A 67 1.68 -0.39 -9.53
C ALA A 67 2.36 -0.35 -10.89
N CYS A 68 1.61 -0.18 -11.99
CA CYS A 68 2.17 0.03 -13.31
C CYS A 68 2.95 1.34 -13.37
N PHE A 69 2.32 2.43 -12.95
CA PHE A 69 2.95 3.76 -12.90
C PHE A 69 4.27 3.76 -12.10
N LEU A 70 4.27 3.19 -10.89
CA LEU A 70 5.48 3.14 -10.07
C LEU A 70 6.60 2.29 -10.70
N ARG A 71 6.25 1.18 -11.36
CA ARG A 71 7.25 0.36 -12.08
C ARG A 71 7.86 1.12 -13.26
N GLU A 72 7.06 1.85 -14.01
CA GLU A 72 7.54 2.71 -15.10
C GLU A 72 8.49 3.81 -14.59
N ALA A 73 8.30 4.28 -13.35
CA ALA A 73 9.20 5.21 -12.67
C ALA A 73 10.48 4.56 -12.08
N GLY A 74 10.65 3.23 -12.22
CA GLY A 74 11.79 2.47 -11.71
C GLY A 74 11.66 1.98 -10.26
N ILE A 75 10.46 2.04 -9.69
CA ILE A 75 10.18 1.63 -8.31
C ILE A 75 9.52 0.24 -8.32
N PRO A 76 10.09 -0.77 -7.63
CA PRO A 76 9.48 -2.09 -7.57
C PRO A 76 8.11 -2.03 -6.89
N ALA A 77 7.04 -2.30 -7.63
CA ALA A 77 5.67 -2.22 -7.14
C ALA A 77 4.79 -3.38 -7.62
N VAL A 78 3.92 -3.87 -6.73
CA VAL A 78 2.92 -4.91 -6.99
C VAL A 78 1.56 -4.51 -6.43
N ALA A 79 0.49 -4.97 -7.07
CA ALA A 79 -0.88 -4.78 -6.62
C ALA A 79 -1.43 -6.06 -5.98
N LEU A 80 -2.32 -5.92 -5.00
CA LEU A 80 -3.07 -7.02 -4.43
C LEU A 80 -4.10 -7.53 -5.46
N VAL A 81 -3.92 -8.76 -5.94
CA VAL A 81 -4.78 -9.34 -6.98
C VAL A 81 -6.20 -9.56 -6.48
N GLY A 82 -7.17 -8.88 -7.12
CA GLY A 82 -8.58 -8.89 -6.74
C GLY A 82 -8.90 -8.06 -5.50
N GLY A 83 -7.97 -7.20 -5.08
CA GLY A 83 -8.15 -6.25 -3.99
C GLY A 83 -8.47 -6.88 -2.64
N LEU A 84 -8.95 -6.05 -1.73
CA LEU A 84 -9.37 -6.49 -0.41
C LEU A 84 -10.67 -7.30 -0.43
N GLU A 85 -11.50 -7.20 -1.47
CA GLU A 85 -12.63 -8.09 -1.68
C GLU A 85 -12.18 -9.55 -1.71
N ASN A 86 -11.25 -9.88 -2.59
CA ASN A 86 -10.73 -11.23 -2.71
C ASN A 86 -9.93 -11.64 -1.46
N TRP A 87 -9.22 -10.71 -0.82
CA TRP A 87 -8.57 -10.97 0.46
C TRP A 87 -9.56 -11.45 1.52
N ARG A 88 -10.68 -10.75 1.71
CA ARG A 88 -11.70 -11.12 2.70
C ARG A 88 -12.33 -12.47 2.40
N VAL A 89 -12.59 -12.78 1.12
CA VAL A 89 -13.08 -14.10 0.71
C VAL A 89 -12.10 -15.22 1.08
N ARG A 90 -10.79 -14.97 0.92
CA ARG A 90 -9.75 -15.99 1.10
C ARG A 90 -9.29 -16.16 2.55
N TYR A 91 -9.19 -15.08 3.31
CA TYR A 91 -8.57 -15.05 4.63
C TYR A 91 -9.51 -14.55 5.75
N GLY A 92 -10.71 -14.10 5.40
CA GLY A 92 -11.63 -13.46 6.33
C GLY A 92 -11.24 -12.02 6.68
N PRO A 93 -12.09 -11.31 7.45
CA PRO A 93 -11.89 -9.90 7.77
C PRO A 93 -10.98 -9.66 8.98
N ASN A 94 -10.57 -10.69 9.72
CA ASN A 94 -9.92 -10.55 11.04
C ASN A 94 -8.59 -9.79 11.02
N TRP A 95 -7.95 -9.67 9.86
CA TRP A 95 -6.70 -8.92 9.66
C TRP A 95 -6.92 -7.50 9.13
N LEU A 96 -8.16 -7.13 8.81
CA LEU A 96 -8.52 -5.75 8.49
C LEU A 96 -8.82 -5.05 9.80
N ILE A 97 -7.79 -4.41 10.34
CA ILE A 97 -7.82 -3.75 11.63
C ILE A 97 -7.59 -2.25 11.45
N PRO A 98 -8.20 -1.41 12.30
CA PRO A 98 -7.90 0.01 12.29
C PRO A 98 -6.38 0.23 12.45
N PRO A 99 -5.81 1.25 11.79
CA PRO A 99 -4.43 1.65 12.01
C PRO A 99 -4.15 1.85 13.50
N PHE A 100 -2.96 1.46 13.98
CA PHE A 100 -2.65 1.48 15.41
C PHE A 100 -2.78 2.89 16.03
N TRP A 101 -2.65 3.94 15.22
CA TRP A 101 -2.81 5.35 15.59
C TRP A 101 -4.24 5.88 15.41
N ALA A 102 -5.17 5.12 14.82
CA ALA A 102 -6.56 5.56 14.67
C ALA A 102 -7.26 5.77 16.04
N LYS A 103 -6.87 4.97 17.05
CA LYS A 103 -7.42 5.09 18.42
C LYS A 103 -7.00 6.36 19.15
N SER A 104 -5.90 7.02 18.77
CA SER A 104 -5.49 8.29 19.39
C SER A 104 -6.27 9.51 18.89
N LEU A 105 -6.95 9.40 17.74
CA LEU A 105 -7.78 10.49 17.19
C LEU A 105 -9.19 10.53 17.80
N ALA A 106 -9.66 9.43 18.39
CA ALA A 106 -10.99 9.33 19.00
C ALA A 106 -11.06 9.93 20.44
N VAL A 107 -9.97 10.51 20.94
CA VAL A 107 -9.84 11.05 22.31
C VAL A 107 -9.58 12.57 22.31
N LEU A 108 -9.68 13.23 21.14
CA LEU A 108 -9.61 14.69 20.98
C LEU A 108 -10.97 15.22 20.50
#